data_AF-A0A6A5ZTY2-F1
#
_entry.id   AF-A0A6A5ZTY2-F1
#
_cell.length_a   1.000
_cell.length_b   1.000
_cell.length_c   1.000
_cell.angle_alpha   90.00
_cell.angle_beta   90.00
_cell.angle_gamma   90.00
#
_symmetry.space_group_name_H-M   'P 1'
#
loop_
_entity.id
_entity.type
_entity.pdbx_description
1 polymer ?
#
loop_
_entity_poly.entity_id
_entity_poly.type
_entity_poly.pdbx_seq_one_letter_code
_entity_poly.pdbx_strand_id
1 'polypeptide(L)'
;MTRVTGLSARSENILNEELKELARAFLLSEKIQDKLFKNAVLSAIVECLIPRGRVVYLPNGNVIRIIYNGTPKSSKARALLVDMWAYQATDEFVRGYIDKLPAEFLSDLRKAIPQSRPKLTVGRLPLPWKESMERYHEK
;
A
#
# COMPACT_ATOMS: atom_id res chain seq x y z
N MET A 1 0.02 20.63 3.02
CA MET A 1 -1.19 19.81 2.73
C MET A 1 -1.56 20.02 1.28
N THR A 2 -0.94 19.27 0.35
CA THR A 2 -1.25 19.38 -1.07
C THR A 2 -2.29 18.32 -1.41
N ARG A 3 -3.57 18.72 -1.44
CA ARG A 3 -4.63 17.89 -2.01
C ARG A 3 -4.42 17.80 -3.51
N VAL A 4 -3.75 16.74 -3.97
CA VAL A 4 -3.83 16.32 -5.37
C VAL A 4 -5.01 15.36 -5.45
N THR A 5 -6.24 15.88 -5.46
CA THR A 5 -7.43 15.00 -5.40
C THR A 5 -8.49 15.40 -6.42
N GLY A 6 -8.64 14.54 -7.44
CA GLY A 6 -9.81 14.53 -8.33
C GLY A 6 -11.08 13.96 -7.68
N LEU A 7 -11.04 13.47 -6.43
CA LEU A 7 -12.24 13.21 -5.63
C LEU A 7 -12.33 14.16 -4.43
N SER A 8 -13.56 14.45 -4.03
CA SER A 8 -13.83 15.13 -2.77
C SER A 8 -13.42 14.25 -1.56
N ALA A 9 -13.05 14.88 -0.44
CA ALA A 9 -12.77 14.17 0.82
C ALA A 9 -13.93 13.27 1.29
N ARG A 10 -15.17 13.61 0.89
CA ARG A 10 -16.35 12.78 1.15
C ARG A 10 -16.28 11.44 0.42
N SER A 11 -15.86 11.46 -0.84
CA SER A 11 -15.74 10.25 -1.66
C SER A 11 -14.58 9.36 -1.20
N GLU A 12 -13.47 9.96 -0.75
CA GLU A 12 -12.36 9.23 -0.13
C GLU A 12 -12.80 8.52 1.17
N ASN A 13 -13.62 9.18 1.99
CA ASN A 13 -14.14 8.57 3.22
C ASN A 13 -15.05 7.37 2.92
N ILE A 14 -15.93 7.49 1.92
CA ILE A 14 -16.83 6.41 1.51
C ILE A 14 -16.03 5.17 1.06
N LEU A 15 -15.01 5.35 0.22
CA LEU A 15 -14.14 4.26 -0.23
C LEU A 15 -13.40 3.60 0.94
N ASN A 16 -12.95 4.39 1.92
CA ASN A 16 -12.28 3.83 3.09
C ASN A 16 -13.23 2.99 3.97
N GLU A 17 -14.49 3.40 4.14
CA GLU A 17 -15.47 2.58 4.86
C GLU A 17 -15.81 1.30 4.09
N GLU A 18 -15.98 1.39 2.78
CA GLU A 18 -16.21 0.22 1.91
C GLU A 18 -15.05 -0.79 2.01
N LEU A 19 -13.80 -0.30 1.94
CA LEU A 19 -12.61 -1.14 2.10
C LEU A 19 -12.49 -1.77 3.51
N LYS A 20 -12.97 -1.09 4.55
CA LYS A 20 -13.01 -1.67 5.90
C LYS A 20 -13.99 -2.84 5.95
N GLU A 21 -15.17 -2.70 5.36
CA GLU A 21 -16.15 -3.78 5.32
C GLU A 21 -15.65 -4.97 4.47
N LEU A 22 -15.03 -4.70 3.32
CA LEU A 22 -14.37 -5.75 2.54
C LEU A 22 -13.24 -6.44 3.31
N ALA A 23 -12.45 -5.70 4.09
CA ALA A 23 -11.45 -6.30 4.95
C ALA A 23 -12.08 -7.22 6.01
N ARG A 24 -13.15 -6.79 6.68
CA ARG A 24 -13.89 -7.63 7.64
C ARG A 24 -14.49 -8.87 6.97
N ALA A 25 -15.04 -8.74 5.77
CA ALA A 25 -15.55 -9.86 4.97
C ALA A 25 -14.42 -10.85 4.65
N PHE A 26 -13.23 -10.36 4.29
CA PHE A 26 -12.06 -11.23 4.08
C PHE A 26 -11.72 -12.01 5.36
N LEU A 27 -11.66 -11.33 6.51
CA LEU A 27 -11.40 -11.99 7.81
C LEU A 27 -12.44 -13.06 8.12
N LEU A 28 -13.72 -12.81 7.84
CA LEU A 28 -14.78 -13.79 8.00
C LEU A 28 -14.53 -15.01 7.10
N SER A 29 -14.26 -14.78 5.81
CA SER A 29 -13.97 -15.84 4.84
C SER A 29 -12.71 -16.65 5.20
N GLU A 30 -11.72 -16.02 5.84
CA GLU A 30 -10.53 -16.69 6.36
C GLU A 30 -10.88 -17.62 7.54
N LYS A 31 -11.73 -17.17 8.46
CA LYS A 31 -12.20 -17.97 9.61
C LYS A 31 -13.01 -19.19 9.20
N ILE A 32 -13.92 -19.03 8.22
CA ILE A 32 -14.73 -20.14 7.70
C ILE A 32 -14.01 -20.95 6.61
N GLN A 33 -12.77 -20.58 6.28
CA GLN A 33 -11.94 -21.20 5.25
C GLN A 33 -12.57 -21.27 3.84
N ASP A 34 -13.49 -20.37 3.53
CA ASP A 34 -14.16 -20.33 2.24
C ASP A 34 -13.26 -19.70 1.17
N LYS A 35 -12.75 -20.53 0.27
CA LYS A 35 -11.86 -20.11 -0.82
C LYS A 35 -12.58 -19.24 -1.86
N LEU A 36 -13.82 -19.56 -2.20
CA LEU A 36 -14.57 -18.81 -3.22
C LEU A 36 -14.89 -17.42 -2.70
N PHE A 37 -15.32 -17.33 -1.45
CA PHE A 37 -15.61 -16.07 -0.81
C PHE A 37 -14.34 -15.21 -0.66
N LYS A 38 -13.21 -15.79 -0.22
CA LYS A 38 -11.92 -15.09 -0.19
C LYS A 38 -11.55 -14.47 -1.52
N ASN A 39 -11.65 -15.24 -2.60
CA ASN A 39 -11.33 -14.78 -3.93
C ASN A 39 -12.28 -13.66 -4.39
N ALA A 40 -13.58 -13.80 -4.14
CA ALA A 40 -14.57 -12.78 -4.47
C ALA A 40 -14.29 -11.46 -3.74
N VAL A 41 -13.94 -11.51 -2.45
CA VAL A 41 -13.57 -10.32 -1.67
C VAL A 41 -12.30 -9.67 -2.19
N LEU A 42 -11.28 -10.45 -2.57
CA LEU A 42 -10.05 -9.91 -3.16
C LEU A 42 -10.34 -9.22 -4.50
N SER A 43 -11.18 -9.79 -5.36
CA SER A 43 -11.62 -9.16 -6.60
C SER A 43 -12.33 -7.83 -6.33
N ALA A 44 -13.26 -7.81 -5.36
CA ALA A 44 -13.96 -6.58 -4.99
C ALA A 44 -13.00 -5.50 -4.46
N ILE A 45 -12.00 -5.87 -3.64
CA ILE A 45 -10.96 -4.93 -3.18
C ILE A 45 -10.19 -4.36 -4.37
N VAL A 46 -9.81 -5.19 -5.35
CA VAL A 46 -9.14 -4.73 -6.57
C VAL A 46 -10.04 -3.74 -7.31
N GLU A 47 -11.31 -4.07 -7.54
CA GLU A 47 -12.27 -3.21 -8.24
C GLU A 47 -12.49 -1.84 -7.57
N CYS A 48 -12.53 -1.79 -6.23
CA CYS A 48 -12.59 -0.52 -5.48
C CYS A 48 -11.35 0.36 -5.70
N LEU A 49 -10.20 -0.26 -6.00
CA LEU A 49 -8.89 0.40 -6.10
C LEU A 49 -8.45 0.61 -7.55
N ILE A 50 -9.21 0.14 -8.55
CA ILE A 50 -8.99 0.44 -9.97
C ILE A 50 -9.07 1.97 -10.15
N PRO A 51 -8.12 2.59 -10.88
CA PRO A 51 -8.09 4.03 -11.07
C PRO A 51 -9.41 4.54 -11.67
N ARG A 52 -10.14 5.37 -10.94
CA ARG A 52 -11.27 6.15 -11.48
C ARG A 52 -10.74 7.51 -11.94
N GLY A 53 -10.09 7.51 -13.10
CA GLY A 53 -9.39 8.69 -13.64
C GLY A 53 -7.88 8.68 -13.33
N ARG A 54 -7.32 9.80 -12.87
CA ARG A 54 -5.86 9.96 -12.66
C ARG A 54 -5.35 9.57 -11.28
N VAL A 55 -6.23 9.15 -10.36
CA VAL A 55 -5.86 8.87 -8.97
C VAL A 55 -6.12 7.41 -8.65
N VAL A 56 -5.11 6.76 -8.08
CA VAL A 56 -5.21 5.40 -7.55
C VAL A 56 -5.30 5.52 -6.03
N TYR A 57 -6.45 5.15 -5.47
CA TYR A 57 -6.66 5.16 -4.03
C TYR A 57 -5.93 3.97 -3.40
N LEU A 58 -5.35 4.17 -2.22
CA LEU A 58 -4.76 3.09 -1.44
C LEU A 58 -5.49 2.91 -0.10
N PRO A 59 -5.60 1.67 0.37
CA PRO A 59 -6.13 1.40 1.70
C PRO A 59 -5.35 2.15 2.77
N ASN A 60 -6.06 2.84 3.67
CA ASN A 60 -5.43 3.54 4.78
C ASN A 60 -4.90 2.58 5.86
N GLY A 61 -4.19 3.11 6.85
CA GLY A 61 -3.60 2.33 7.93
C GLY A 61 -4.60 1.49 8.74
N ASN A 62 -5.88 1.89 8.82
CA ASN A 62 -6.90 1.11 9.52
C ASN A 62 -7.27 -0.17 8.75
N VAL A 63 -7.47 -0.07 7.44
CA VAL A 63 -7.75 -1.23 6.59
C VAL A 63 -6.58 -2.20 6.61
N ILE A 64 -5.35 -1.70 6.49
CA ILE A 64 -4.13 -2.51 6.56
C ILE A 64 -4.03 -3.23 7.90
N ARG A 65 -4.33 -2.54 9.01
CA ARG A 65 -4.31 -3.12 10.36
C ARG A 65 -5.35 -4.22 10.54
N ILE A 66 -6.56 -4.06 10.00
CA ILE A 66 -7.59 -5.11 10.02
C ILE A 66 -7.07 -6.39 9.35
N ILE A 67 -6.52 -6.27 8.15
CA ILE A 67 -5.99 -7.43 7.40
C ILE A 67 -4.80 -8.06 8.12
N TYR A 68 -3.81 -7.27 8.54
CA TYR A 68 -2.61 -7.80 9.19
C TYR A 68 -2.95 -8.47 10.52
N ASN A 69 -3.79 -7.88 11.36
CA ASN A 69 -4.14 -8.47 12.66
C ASN A 69 -5.01 -9.73 12.52
N GLY A 70 -5.81 -9.83 11.45
CA GLY A 70 -6.79 -10.90 11.29
C GLY A 70 -6.36 -12.07 10.41
N THR A 71 -5.15 -12.05 9.83
CA THR A 71 -4.72 -13.06 8.84
C THR A 71 -3.30 -13.56 9.11
N PRO A 72 -2.95 -14.79 8.73
CA PRO A 72 -1.58 -15.31 8.86
C PRO A 72 -0.62 -14.64 7.86
N LYS A 73 0.69 -14.80 8.08
CA LYS A 73 1.75 -14.26 7.19
C LYS A 73 1.66 -14.76 5.74
N SER A 74 1.05 -15.92 5.51
CA SER A 74 0.83 -16.50 4.18
C SER A 74 -0.41 -15.95 3.44
N SER A 75 -1.13 -15.01 4.04
CA SER A 75 -2.37 -14.45 3.50
C SER A 75 -2.17 -13.71 2.18
N LYS A 76 -3.01 -14.04 1.19
CA LYS A 76 -3.04 -13.35 -0.11
C LYS A 76 -3.56 -11.92 -0.03
N ALA A 77 -4.38 -11.60 0.98
CA ALA A 77 -4.79 -10.21 1.22
C ALA A 77 -3.60 -9.33 1.64
N ARG A 78 -2.69 -9.85 2.47
CA ARG A 78 -1.46 -9.12 2.84
C ARG A 78 -0.60 -8.85 1.59
N ALA A 79 -0.41 -9.86 0.74
CA ALA A 79 0.34 -9.73 -0.50
C ALA A 79 -0.27 -8.66 -1.44
N LEU A 80 -1.59 -8.69 -1.64
CA LEU A 80 -2.30 -7.70 -2.47
C LEU A 80 -2.05 -6.25 -1.99
N LEU A 81 -2.18 -6.00 -0.69
CA LEU A 81 -1.94 -4.67 -0.11
C LEU A 81 -0.50 -4.21 -0.33
N VAL A 82 0.46 -5.11 -0.17
CA VAL A 82 1.88 -4.82 -0.37
C VAL A 82 2.17 -4.49 -1.82
N ASP A 83 1.65 -5.25 -2.77
CA ASP A 83 1.85 -5.01 -4.21
C ASP A 83 1.31 -3.64 -4.63
N MET A 84 0.11 -3.28 -4.15
CA MET A 84 -0.51 -1.98 -4.44
C MET A 84 0.32 -0.80 -3.90
N TRP A 85 0.81 -0.92 -2.66
CA TRP A 85 1.65 0.12 -2.06
C TRP A 85 3.03 0.19 -2.69
N ALA A 86 3.64 -0.95 -3.04
CA ALA A 86 4.95 -0.99 -3.69
C ALA A 86 4.91 -0.34 -5.07
N TYR A 87 3.81 -0.53 -5.82
CA TYR A 87 3.58 0.13 -7.11
C TYR A 87 3.51 1.66 -6.99
N GLN A 88 2.88 2.18 -5.94
CA GLN A 88 2.69 3.63 -5.75
C GLN A 88 3.75 4.31 -4.87
N ALA A 89 4.67 3.56 -4.27
CA ALA A 89 5.63 4.11 -3.32
C ALA A 89 6.44 5.24 -3.99
N THR A 90 6.12 6.48 -3.66
CA THR A 90 6.91 7.69 -3.95
C THR A 90 7.28 8.34 -2.62
N ASP A 91 8.33 9.17 -2.60
CA ASP A 91 8.81 9.76 -1.35
C ASP A 91 7.75 10.66 -0.68
N GLU A 92 6.99 11.41 -1.48
CA GLU A 92 5.86 12.22 -1.02
C GLU A 92 4.75 11.37 -0.40
N PHE A 93 4.46 10.22 -1.01
CA PHE A 93 3.42 9.31 -0.55
C PHE A 93 3.79 8.60 0.75
N VAL A 94 5.03 8.16 0.90
CA VAL A 94 5.47 7.43 2.10
C VAL A 94 5.50 8.32 3.34
N ARG A 95 6.00 9.57 3.22
CA ARG A 95 6.14 10.50 4.36
C ARG A 95 4.82 10.82 5.07
N GLY A 96 3.70 10.83 4.35
CA GLY A 96 2.39 11.17 4.93
C GLY A 96 1.75 10.08 5.79
N TYR A 97 2.18 8.82 5.62
CA TYR A 97 1.48 7.66 6.19
C TYR A 97 2.37 6.73 7.01
N ILE A 98 3.70 6.83 6.89
CA ILE A 98 4.62 5.83 7.43
C ILE A 98 4.41 5.53 8.93
N ASP A 99 4.15 6.56 9.75
CA ASP A 99 3.94 6.40 11.20
C ASP A 99 2.60 5.74 11.57
N LYS A 100 1.65 5.67 10.62
CA LYS A 100 0.31 5.11 10.83
C LYS A 100 0.19 3.66 10.36
N LEU A 101 1.23 3.15 9.68
CA LEU A 101 1.24 1.81 9.10
C LEU A 101 1.76 0.77 10.08
N PRO A 102 1.23 -0.48 10.07
CA PRO A 102 1.77 -1.55 10.90
C PRO A 102 3.24 -1.86 10.56
N ALA A 103 4.07 -2.10 11.59
CA ALA A 103 5.49 -2.39 11.39
C ALA A 103 5.74 -3.64 10.51
N GLU A 104 4.91 -4.68 10.67
CA GLU A 104 4.98 -5.87 9.80
C GLU A 104 4.72 -5.51 8.33
N PHE A 105 3.74 -4.65 8.07
CA PHE A 105 3.43 -4.19 6.72
C PHE A 105 4.59 -3.40 6.13
N LEU A 106 5.20 -2.49 6.89
CA LEU A 106 6.38 -1.74 6.44
C LEU A 106 7.56 -2.67 6.10
N SER A 107 7.75 -3.73 6.90
CA SER A 107 8.77 -4.75 6.63
C SER A 107 8.51 -5.48 5.31
N ASP A 108 7.27 -5.86 5.02
CA ASP A 108 6.91 -6.53 3.77
C ASP A 108 7.00 -5.58 2.57
N LEU A 109 6.52 -4.34 2.74
CA LEU A 109 6.59 -3.29 1.72
C LEU A 109 8.03 -2.98 1.31
N ARG A 110 8.96 -2.88 2.28
CA ARG A 110 10.40 -2.67 2.01
C ARG A 110 10.98 -3.76 1.08
N LYS A 111 10.52 -5.00 1.21
CA LYS A 111 10.98 -6.12 0.37
C LYS A 111 10.37 -6.08 -1.04
N ALA A 112 9.16 -5.55 -1.17
CA ALA A 112 8.42 -5.49 -2.43
C ALA A 112 8.85 -4.30 -3.32
N ILE A 113 9.19 -3.14 -2.74
CA ILE A 113 9.57 -1.94 -3.50
C ILE A 113 10.66 -2.22 -4.56
N PRO A 114 11.78 -2.92 -4.26
CA PRO A 114 12.81 -3.22 -5.27
C PRO A 114 12.34 -4.16 -6.37
N GLN A 115 11.26 -4.91 -6.15
CA GLN A 115 10.69 -5.85 -7.13
C GLN A 115 9.73 -5.14 -8.09
N SER A 116 9.06 -4.09 -7.62
CA SER A 116 8.13 -3.29 -8.42
C SER A 116 8.80 -2.21 -9.26
N ARG A 117 10.03 -1.80 -8.91
CA ARG A 117 10.78 -0.74 -9.61
C ARG A 117 11.83 -1.31 -10.56
N PRO A 118 12.18 -0.58 -11.65
CA PRO A 118 13.31 -0.97 -12.50
C PRO A 118 14.59 -1.14 -11.67
N LYS A 119 15.31 -2.24 -11.88
CA LYS A 119 16.59 -2.46 -11.21
C LYS A 119 17.55 -1.34 -11.56
N LEU A 120 18.07 -0.66 -10.53
CA LEU A 120 19.15 0.29 -10.68
C LEU A 120 20.36 -0.50 -11.20
N THR A 121 20.69 -0.32 -12.47
CA THR A 121 21.92 -0.90 -13.03
C THR A 121 23.07 -0.01 -12.61
N VAL A 122 24.05 -0.60 -11.91
CA VAL A 122 25.27 0.10 -11.50
C VAL A 122 25.90 0.75 -12.73
N GLY A 123 26.10 2.06 -12.69
CA GLY A 123 26.66 2.86 -13.79
C GLY A 123 25.64 3.62 -14.66
N ARG A 124 24.33 3.35 -14.55
CA ARG A 124 23.30 4.13 -15.29
C ARG A 124 22.77 5.35 -14.54
N LEU A 125 22.83 5.33 -13.22
CA LEU A 125 22.35 6.42 -12.37
C LEU A 125 23.50 6.92 -11.51
N PRO A 126 23.64 8.25 -11.36
CA PRO A 126 24.69 8.79 -10.54
C PRO A 126 24.50 8.41 -9.08
N LEU A 127 25.62 8.20 -8.39
CA LEU A 127 25.64 7.89 -6.97
C LEU A 127 25.29 9.17 -6.19
N PRO A 128 24.17 9.21 -5.45
CA PRO A 128 23.72 10.44 -4.80
C PRO A 128 24.76 11.00 -3.80
N TRP A 129 25.49 10.11 -3.13
CA TRP A 129 26.56 10.48 -2.19
C TRP A 129 27.84 10.98 -2.87
N LYS A 130 27.99 10.77 -4.18
CA LYS A 130 29.11 11.31 -4.96
C LYS A 130 28.76 12.66 -5.58
N GLU A 131 27.52 12.85 -6.03
CA GLU A 131 27.07 14.12 -6.63
C GLU A 131 26.75 15.22 -5.62
N SER A 132 26.50 14.85 -4.37
CA SER A 132 26.09 15.79 -3.33
C SER A 132 26.78 15.49 -2.00
N MET A 133 28.08 15.22 -2.07
CA MET A 133 28.92 14.87 -0.91
C MET A 133 28.88 15.97 0.16
N GLU A 134 28.76 17.22 -0.25
CA GLU A 134 28.70 18.40 0.61
C GLU A 134 27.47 18.39 1.52
N ARG A 135 26.39 17.67 1.16
CA ARG A 135 25.20 17.51 2.02
C ARG A 135 25.48 16.69 3.28
N TYR A 136 26.56 15.92 3.28
CA TYR A 136 26.96 15.04 4.39
C TYR A 136 28.09 15.65 5.23
N HIS A 137 28.63 16.81 4.85
CA HIS A 137 29.62 17.50 5.67
C HIS A 137 28.94 18.16 6.88
N GLU A 138 29.52 17.96 8.05
CA GLU A 138 29.09 18.63 9.29
C GLU A 138 29.38 20.14 9.17
N LYS A 139 28.49 20.95 9.75
CA LYS A 139 28.63 22.41 9.78
C LYS A 139 29.37 22.86 11.03
#